data_AF-A0A1R0GRC7-F1
#
_entry.id   AF-A0A1R0GRC7-F1
#
_cell.length_a   1.000
_cell.length_b   1.000
_cell.length_c   1.000
_cell.angle_alpha   90.00
_cell.angle_beta   90.00
_cell.angle_gamma   90.00
#
_symmetry.space_group_name_H-M   'P 1'
#
loop_
_entity.id
_entity.type
_entity.pdbx_description
1 polymer ?
#
loop_
_entity_poly.entity_id
_entity_poly.type
_entity_poly.pdbx_seq_one_letter_code
_entity_poly.pdbx_strand_id
1 'polypeptide(L)'
;MKWVKGNVFEPETYAHELADCDAVVHSMGILMESDYKKVVNLSLTASKPQAPTGGINRMTFESMNKDSALILAKTASETSVNTFVYLSAHSAPPLLDPRYMKTKREAEHELSNSFKFRSVFLRPGSDPLTLPSPFHLTSILITVIGF
;
A
#
# COMPACT_ATOMS: atom_id res chain seq x y z
N MET A 1 -8.46 4.22 -21.55
CA MET A 1 -8.07 4.40 -20.13
C MET A 1 -9.05 5.38 -19.51
N LYS A 2 -9.77 4.98 -18.45
CA LYS A 2 -10.74 5.81 -17.72
C LYS A 2 -10.15 6.13 -16.35
N TRP A 3 -10.15 7.42 -15.98
CA TRP A 3 -9.72 7.86 -14.66
C TRP A 3 -10.94 8.25 -13.84
N VAL A 4 -11.03 7.75 -12.62
CA VAL A 4 -12.14 8.03 -11.71
C VAL A 4 -11.57 8.55 -10.41
N LYS A 5 -12.14 9.65 -9.92
CA LYS A 5 -11.82 10.17 -8.59
C LYS A 5 -12.56 9.34 -7.56
N GLY A 6 -11.86 8.84 -6.56
CA GLY A 6 -12.45 8.09 -5.45
C GLY A 6 -11.58 8.16 -4.21
N ASN A 7 -12.20 7.88 -3.07
CA ASN A 7 -11.52 7.72 -1.79
C ASN A 7 -11.76 6.28 -1.31
N VAL A 8 -10.69 5.51 -1.11
CA VAL A 8 -10.81 4.09 -0.70
C VAL A 8 -11.53 3.91 0.64
N PHE A 9 -11.50 4.93 1.49
CA PHE A 9 -12.20 4.91 2.78
C PHE A 9 -13.67 5.32 2.68
N GLU A 10 -14.13 5.72 1.49
CA GLU A 10 -15.51 6.11 1.16
C GLU A 10 -16.00 5.29 -0.06
N PRO A 11 -16.39 4.01 0.15
CA PRO A 11 -16.77 3.08 -0.92
C PRO A 11 -17.79 3.61 -1.93
N GLU A 12 -18.73 4.44 -1.49
CA GLU A 12 -19.74 5.08 -2.32
C GLU A 12 -19.14 5.90 -3.48
N THR A 13 -17.90 6.37 -3.34
CA THR A 13 -17.21 7.16 -4.35
C THR A 13 -16.71 6.33 -5.54
N TYR A 14 -16.59 5.00 -5.39
CA TYR A 14 -16.00 4.13 -6.42
C TYR A 14 -16.70 2.77 -6.62
N ALA A 15 -17.58 2.33 -5.72
CA ALA A 15 -18.16 0.98 -5.76
C ALA A 15 -18.86 0.65 -7.09
N HIS A 16 -19.53 1.64 -7.69
CA HIS A 16 -20.21 1.50 -8.97
C HIS A 16 -19.26 1.18 -10.14
N GLU A 17 -17.98 1.55 -10.04
CA GLU A 17 -16.96 1.25 -11.05
C GLU A 17 -16.48 -0.21 -10.99
N LEU A 18 -16.72 -0.92 -9.88
CA LEU A 18 -16.27 -2.30 -9.71
C LEU A 18 -17.20 -3.32 -10.36
N ALA A 19 -18.44 -2.95 -10.66
CA ALA A 19 -19.47 -3.87 -11.18
C ALA A 19 -19.10 -4.50 -12.53
N ASP A 20 -18.32 -3.79 -13.35
CA ASP A 20 -17.89 -4.22 -14.68
C ASP A 20 -16.45 -4.75 -14.71
N CYS A 21 -15.82 -4.98 -13.54
CA CYS A 21 -14.42 -5.38 -13.44
C CYS A 21 -14.25 -6.89 -13.18
N ASP A 22 -13.41 -7.57 -13.97
CA ASP A 22 -13.05 -8.97 -13.71
C ASP A 22 -12.04 -9.13 -12.55
N ALA A 23 -11.19 -8.11 -12.36
CA ALA A 23 -10.11 -8.11 -11.38
C ALA A 23 -9.86 -6.72 -10.81
N VAL A 24 -9.42 -6.68 -9.55
CA VAL A 24 -9.00 -5.46 -8.85
C VAL A 24 -7.54 -5.58 -8.44
N VAL A 25 -6.77 -4.51 -8.64
CA VAL A 25 -5.38 -4.41 -8.17
C VAL A 25 -5.29 -3.31 -7.12
N HIS A 26 -4.96 -3.69 -5.89
CA HIS A 26 -4.66 -2.75 -4.81
C HIS A 26 -3.15 -2.52 -4.74
N SER A 27 -2.74 -1.29 -5.08
CA SER A 27 -1.34 -0.86 -5.08
C SER A 27 -1.03 0.23 -4.05
N MET A 28 -1.99 0.58 -3.18
CA MET A 28 -1.76 1.62 -2.18
C MET A 28 -0.90 1.09 -1.03
N GLY A 29 -0.07 1.97 -0.51
CA GLY A 29 0.72 1.73 0.68
C GLY A 29 1.69 2.86 0.95
N ILE A 30 2.16 2.93 2.19
CA ILE A 30 3.15 3.90 2.64
C ILE A 30 4.37 3.16 3.17
N LEU A 31 5.55 3.74 2.94
CA LEU A 31 6.81 3.28 3.55
C LEU A 31 7.04 3.90 4.92
N MET A 32 6.43 5.06 5.19
CA MET A 32 6.62 5.80 6.44
C MET A 32 5.32 6.47 6.86
N GLU A 33 4.98 6.33 8.13
CA GLU A 33 3.97 7.16 8.79
C GLU A 33 4.53 8.59 8.95
N SER A 34 3.66 9.59 9.10
CA SER A 34 3.98 11.04 9.18
C SER A 34 5.42 11.44 9.57
N ASP A 35 5.95 12.43 8.83
CA ASP A 35 7.23 13.16 8.99
C ASP A 35 8.54 12.52 8.47
N TYR A 36 8.52 11.79 7.33
CA TYR A 36 9.76 11.46 6.61
C TYR A 36 10.63 12.70 6.27
N LYS A 37 9.99 13.85 5.97
CA LYS A 37 10.72 15.12 5.74
C LYS A 37 11.57 15.56 6.93
N LYS A 38 11.23 15.16 8.17
CA LYS A 38 12.07 15.46 9.35
C LYS A 38 13.31 14.57 9.40
N VAL A 39 13.21 13.33 8.92
CA VAL A 39 14.34 12.37 8.91
C VAL A 39 15.34 12.70 7.80
N VAL A 40 14.88 13.19 6.65
CA VAL A 40 15.78 13.69 5.58
C VAL A 40 16.52 14.96 6.00
N ASN A 41 15.92 15.79 6.86
CA ASN A 41 16.61 16.93 7.49
C ASN A 41 17.49 16.56 8.70
N LEU A 42 17.45 15.31 9.18
CA LEU A 42 18.21 14.87 10.36
C LEU A 42 19.67 14.49 10.04
N SER A 43 20.16 14.78 8.83
CA SER A 43 21.59 14.74 8.54
C SER A 43 22.38 15.97 9.04
N LEU A 44 21.80 16.94 9.78
CA LEU A 44 22.59 18.08 10.28
C LEU A 44 22.37 18.60 11.71
N THR A 45 21.33 18.24 12.47
CA THR A 45 21.24 18.73 13.86
C THR A 45 20.43 17.81 14.77
N ALA A 46 21.07 17.31 15.83
CA ALA A 46 20.44 16.52 16.87
C ALA A 46 19.43 17.35 17.69
N SER A 47 18.14 17.05 17.56
CA SER A 47 17.12 17.38 18.55
C SER A 47 15.97 16.37 18.49
N LYS A 48 15.56 15.87 19.67
CA LYS A 48 14.49 14.87 19.83
C LYS A 48 13.18 15.40 19.21
N PRO A 49 12.44 14.63 18.41
CA PRO A 49 11.16 15.08 17.89
C PRO A 49 10.08 15.03 18.97
N GLN A 50 9.43 16.17 19.18
CA GLN A 50 8.20 16.30 19.94
C GLN A 50 7.02 15.85 19.06
N ALA A 51 6.14 15.01 19.62
CA ALA A 51 4.94 14.53 18.91
C ALA A 51 3.99 15.71 18.62
N PRO A 52 3.51 15.89 17.38
CA PRO A 52 2.55 16.93 17.09
C PRO A 52 1.15 16.54 17.60
N THR A 53 0.63 17.33 18.54
CA THR A 53 -0.78 17.40 18.94
C THR A 53 -1.50 18.40 18.05
N GLY A 54 -2.44 17.93 17.22
CA GLY A 54 -3.36 18.76 16.45
C GLY A 54 -3.86 18.09 15.17
N GLY A 55 -5.09 17.56 15.20
CA GLY A 55 -5.90 17.02 14.09
C GLY A 55 -5.14 16.59 12.83
N ILE A 56 -4.65 15.35 12.78
CA ILE A 56 -3.92 14.81 11.64
C ILE A 56 -4.65 13.58 11.13
N ASN A 57 -5.04 13.60 9.87
CA ASN A 57 -5.35 12.42 9.06
C ASN A 57 -4.12 11.50 9.10
N ARG A 58 -4.06 10.64 10.12
CA ARG A 58 -2.91 9.78 10.40
C ARG A 58 -2.95 8.63 9.41
N MET A 59 -2.32 8.85 8.26
CA MET A 59 -1.92 7.79 7.33
C MET A 59 -0.91 6.89 8.07
N THR A 60 -1.40 5.82 8.69
CA THR A 60 -0.60 4.80 9.39
C THR A 60 -0.37 3.61 8.48
N PHE A 61 0.54 2.72 8.87
CA PHE A 61 0.74 1.46 8.16
C PHE A 61 -0.54 0.62 8.19
N GLU A 62 -1.24 0.58 9.32
CA GLU A 62 -2.49 -0.15 9.46
C GLU A 62 -3.54 0.39 8.48
N SER A 63 -3.77 1.70 8.47
CA SER A 63 -4.80 2.28 7.60
C SER A 63 -4.44 2.17 6.12
N MET A 64 -3.21 2.51 5.75
CA MET A 64 -2.81 2.59 4.34
C MET A 64 -2.41 1.24 3.74
N ASN A 65 -1.68 0.40 4.47
CA ASN A 65 -1.21 -0.87 3.92
C ASN A 65 -2.24 -1.98 4.09
N LYS A 66 -3.02 -1.99 5.18
CA LYS A 66 -3.98 -3.07 5.48
C LYS A 66 -5.42 -2.66 5.27
N ASP A 67 -5.93 -1.70 6.04
CA ASP A 67 -7.37 -1.43 6.10
C ASP A 67 -7.90 -0.95 4.74
N SER A 68 -7.15 -0.12 4.02
CA SER A 68 -7.49 0.29 2.66
C SER A 68 -7.66 -0.89 1.69
N ALA A 69 -6.87 -1.96 1.85
CA ALA A 69 -6.98 -3.17 1.04
C ALA A 69 -8.21 -3.97 1.42
N LEU A 70 -8.50 -4.10 2.73
CA LEU A 70 -9.65 -4.85 3.23
C LEU A 70 -10.98 -4.15 2.92
N ILE A 71 -11.03 -2.82 2.97
CA ILE A 71 -12.21 -2.05 2.59
C ILE A 71 -12.49 -2.24 1.09
N LEU A 72 -11.48 -2.07 0.23
CA LEU A 72 -11.63 -2.29 -1.20
C LEU A 72 -12.03 -3.74 -1.52
N ALA A 73 -11.41 -4.71 -0.86
CA ALA A 73 -11.75 -6.12 -0.98
C ALA A 73 -13.21 -6.41 -0.59
N LYS A 74 -13.68 -5.84 0.51
CA LYS A 74 -15.09 -5.96 0.92
C LYS A 74 -16.01 -5.37 -0.14
N THR A 75 -15.74 -4.16 -0.61
CA THR A 75 -16.54 -3.54 -1.68
C THR A 75 -16.53 -4.39 -2.95
N ALA A 76 -15.36 -4.89 -3.36
CA ALA A 76 -15.22 -5.74 -4.55
C ALA A 76 -15.94 -7.09 -4.39
N SER A 77 -15.98 -7.66 -3.18
CA SER A 77 -16.65 -8.93 -2.90
C SER A 77 -18.17 -8.87 -3.04
N GLU A 78 -18.74 -7.67 -3.04
CA GLU A 78 -20.16 -7.40 -3.28
C GLU A 78 -20.48 -7.25 -4.78
N THR A 79 -19.50 -7.46 -5.67
CA THR A 79 -19.60 -7.31 -7.12
C THR A 79 -19.20 -8.58 -7.89
N SER A 80 -19.02 -8.49 -9.20
CA SER A 80 -18.63 -9.59 -10.12
C SER A 80 -17.12 -9.89 -10.13
N VAL A 81 -16.32 -9.17 -9.35
CA VAL A 81 -14.85 -9.31 -9.31
C VAL A 81 -14.45 -10.72 -8.86
N ASN A 82 -13.66 -11.38 -9.71
CA ASN A 82 -13.22 -12.77 -9.47
C ASN A 82 -11.79 -12.87 -8.94
N THR A 83 -10.99 -11.81 -9.10
CA THR A 83 -9.57 -11.78 -8.70
C THR A 83 -9.24 -10.50 -7.97
N PHE A 84 -8.55 -10.61 -6.83
CA PHE A 84 -8.00 -9.49 -6.11
C PHE A 84 -6.48 -9.62 -6.02
N VAL A 85 -5.77 -8.64 -6.57
CA VAL A 85 -4.31 -8.57 -6.54
C VAL A 85 -3.91 -7.54 -5.50
N TYR A 86 -3.08 -7.95 -4.55
CA TYR A 86 -2.54 -7.06 -3.54
C TYR A 86 -1.02 -6.94 -3.69
N LEU A 87 -0.54 -5.69 -3.71
CA LEU A 87 0.88 -5.39 -3.76
C LEU A 87 1.46 -5.35 -2.34
N SER A 88 2.11 -6.45 -1.98
CA SER A 88 2.86 -6.65 -0.75
C SER A 88 4.34 -6.31 -0.96
N ALA A 89 5.22 -6.90 -0.16
CA ALA A 89 6.66 -6.76 -0.30
C ALA A 89 7.37 -8.04 0.17
N HIS A 90 8.49 -8.37 -0.48
CA HIS A 90 9.32 -9.51 -0.09
C HIS A 90 9.99 -9.26 1.27
N SER A 91 10.61 -8.08 1.40
CA SER A 91 11.39 -7.65 2.56
C SER A 91 11.17 -6.16 2.86
N ALA A 92 11.45 -5.76 4.10
CA ALA A 92 11.48 -4.35 4.47
C ALA A 92 12.78 -3.69 3.99
N PRO A 93 12.71 -2.47 3.46
CA PRO A 93 13.88 -1.59 3.39
C PRO A 93 14.55 -1.44 4.77
N PRO A 94 15.88 -1.32 4.83
CA PRO A 94 16.60 -1.08 6.09
C PRO A 94 16.03 0.12 6.83
N LEU A 95 16.02 0.05 8.17
CA LEU A 95 15.59 1.13 9.08
C LEU A 95 14.08 1.43 9.10
N LEU A 96 13.23 0.68 8.39
CA LEU A 96 11.78 0.82 8.54
C LEU A 96 11.26 0.15 9.81
N ASP A 97 10.18 0.73 10.34
CA ASP A 97 9.41 0.14 11.44
C ASP A 97 8.89 -1.25 11.03
N PRO A 98 9.10 -2.31 11.83
CA PRO A 98 8.59 -3.65 11.56
C PRO A 98 7.09 -3.73 11.27
N ARG A 99 6.30 -2.75 11.74
CA ARG A 99 4.87 -2.60 11.42
C ARG A 99 4.61 -2.50 9.91
N TYR A 100 5.56 -1.97 9.13
CA TYR A 100 5.47 -1.97 7.67
C TYR A 100 5.27 -3.38 7.10
N MET A 101 6.15 -4.33 7.44
CA MET A 101 6.01 -5.72 6.99
C MET A 101 4.81 -6.39 7.62
N LYS A 102 4.60 -6.19 8.92
CA LYS A 102 3.50 -6.83 9.66
C LYS A 102 2.15 -6.51 9.02
N THR A 103 1.89 -5.25 8.72
CA THR A 103 0.62 -4.81 8.09
C THR A 103 0.44 -5.36 6.68
N LYS A 104 1.53 -5.44 5.87
CA LYS A 104 1.49 -6.12 4.56
C LYS A 104 1.13 -7.60 4.70
N ARG A 105 1.71 -8.32 5.67
CA ARG A 105 1.43 -9.76 5.91
C ARG A 105 0.04 -10.00 6.48
N GLU A 106 -0.43 -9.13 7.37
CA GLU A 106 -1.80 -9.18 7.89
C GLU A 106 -2.82 -8.99 6.76
N ALA A 107 -2.59 -8.04 5.85
CA ALA A 107 -3.45 -7.85 4.69
C ALA A 107 -3.50 -9.11 3.81
N GLU A 108 -2.35 -9.75 3.52
CA GLU A 108 -2.33 -11.02 2.78
C GLU A 108 -3.15 -12.10 3.48
N HIS A 109 -2.95 -12.27 4.80
CA HIS A 109 -3.66 -13.26 5.59
C HIS A 109 -5.19 -13.05 5.52
N GLU A 110 -5.66 -11.84 5.81
CA GLU A 110 -7.08 -11.50 5.79
C GLU A 110 -7.68 -11.64 4.38
N LEU A 111 -6.99 -11.15 3.34
CA LEU A 111 -7.44 -11.29 1.96
C LEU A 111 -7.56 -12.75 1.51
N SER A 112 -6.73 -13.64 2.04
CA SER A 112 -6.76 -15.06 1.70
C SER A 112 -7.87 -15.85 2.39
N ASN A 113 -8.30 -15.40 3.57
CA ASN A 113 -9.22 -16.16 4.43
C ASN A 113 -10.65 -15.61 4.44
N SER A 114 -10.82 -14.32 4.17
CA SER A 114 -12.09 -13.61 4.44
C SER A 114 -12.96 -13.38 3.19
N PHE A 115 -12.44 -13.64 1.98
CA PHE A 115 -13.14 -13.35 0.73
C PHE A 115 -13.15 -14.54 -0.23
N LYS A 116 -14.16 -14.55 -1.13
CA LYS A 116 -14.40 -15.67 -2.07
C LYS A 116 -13.66 -15.54 -3.41
N PHE A 117 -13.16 -14.35 -3.74
CA PHE A 117 -12.37 -14.17 -4.96
C PHE A 117 -10.98 -14.81 -4.81
N ARG A 118 -10.32 -15.05 -5.95
CA ARG A 118 -8.94 -15.51 -5.98
C ARG A 118 -7.99 -14.38 -5.58
N SER A 119 -7.37 -14.52 -4.40
CA SER A 119 -6.36 -13.57 -3.92
C SER A 119 -4.98 -13.87 -4.49
N VAL A 120 -4.31 -12.84 -5.02
CA VAL A 120 -2.94 -12.90 -5.59
C VAL A 120 -2.06 -11.90 -4.87
N PHE A 121 -0.91 -12.35 -4.34
CA PHE A 121 0.02 -11.49 -3.60
C PHE A 121 1.30 -11.28 -4.40
N LEU A 122 1.51 -10.05 -4.87
CA LEU A 122 2.76 -9.66 -5.49
C LEU A 122 3.72 -9.18 -4.41
N ARG A 123 4.89 -9.79 -4.31
CA ARG A 123 5.91 -9.47 -3.30
C ARG A 123 7.22 -9.04 -3.98
N PRO A 124 7.28 -7.83 -4.55
CA PRO A 124 8.53 -7.32 -5.10
C PRO A 124 9.61 -7.20 -4.02
N GLY A 125 10.87 -7.40 -4.41
CA GLY A 125 12.04 -7.24 -3.56
C GLY A 125 13.30 -7.16 -4.42
N SER A 126 14.34 -6.52 -3.90
CA SER A 126 15.70 -6.64 -4.42
C SER A 126 16.46 -7.66 -3.57
N ASP A 127 16.86 -8.78 -4.16
CA ASP A 127 17.77 -9.71 -3.49
C ASP A 127 19.10 -9.00 -3.20
N PRO A 128 19.58 -8.98 -1.93
CA PRO A 128 20.85 -8.31 -1.58
C PRO A 128 22.09 -8.87 -2.28
N LEU A 129 21.98 -10.03 -2.93
CA LEU A 129 23.09 -10.80 -3.51
C LEU A 129 23.23 -10.67 -5.03
N THR A 130 22.60 -9.67 -5.66
CA THR A 130 22.70 -9.46 -7.11
C THR A 130 23.17 -8.05 -7.50
N LEU A 131 24.43 -7.73 -7.23
CA LEU A 131 25.17 -6.73 -8.04
C LEU A 131 26.61 -7.23 -8.22
N PRO A 132 27.12 -7.35 -9.46
CA PRO A 132 27.34 -6.17 -10.30
C PRO A 132 27.03 -6.34 -11.81
N SER A 133 26.38 -5.34 -12.40
CA SER A 133 26.41 -4.99 -13.83
C SER A 133 25.67 -3.66 -14.01
N PRO A 134 26.10 -2.73 -14.89
CA PRO A 134 25.51 -1.40 -15.01
C PRO A 134 24.18 -1.49 -15.75
N PHE A 135 23.15 -1.99 -15.08
CA PHE A 135 21.82 -2.07 -15.65
C PHE A 135 21.12 -0.72 -15.50
N HIS A 136 20.77 -0.15 -16.65
CA HIS A 136 19.81 0.93 -16.79
C HIS A 136 18.59 0.66 -15.91
N LEU A 137 18.25 1.65 -15.09
CA LEU A 137 17.00 1.71 -14.37
C LEU A 137 15.85 1.78 -15.39
N THR A 138 15.30 0.64 -15.80
CA THR A 138 13.92 0.61 -16.28
C THR A 138 13.03 0.67 -15.04
N SER A 139 12.72 1.89 -14.62
CA SER A 139 11.69 2.18 -13.63
C SER A 139 10.37 1.56 -14.08
N ILE A 140 9.97 0.43 -13.49
CA ILE A 140 8.56 0.03 -13.50
C ILE A 140 7.87 0.90 -12.46
N LEU A 141 7.46 2.08 -12.93
CA LEU A 141 6.65 3.04 -12.20
C LEU A 141 5.18 2.63 -12.37
N ILE A 142 4.65 1.77 -11.49
CA ILE A 142 3.20 1.66 -11.32
C ILE A 142 2.82 2.67 -10.25
N THR A 143 2.52 3.88 -10.73
CA THR A 143 2.09 4.99 -9.91
C THR A 143 0.57 5.13 -9.99
N VAL A 144 -0.09 5.03 -8.84
CA VAL A 144 -1.37 5.68 -8.59
C VAL A 144 -1.05 6.84 -7.63
N ILE A 145 -0.87 8.05 -8.17
CA ILE A 145 -0.76 9.29 -7.39
C ILE A 145 -2.18 9.73 -7.01
N GLY A 146 -2.46 9.77 -5.71
CA GLY A 146 -3.48 10.65 -5.14
C GLY A 146 -2.79 11.92 -4.63
N PHE A 147 -3.36 13.09 -4.94
CA PHE A 147 -2.92 14.39 -4.42
C PHE A 147 -3.34 14.60 -2.96
#